data_AF-A0A4U3AST9-F1
#
_entry.id   AF-A0A4U3AST9-F1
#
_cell.length_a   1.000
_cell.length_b   1.000
_cell.length_c   1.000
_cell.angle_alpha   90.00
_cell.angle_beta   90.00
_cell.angle_gamma   90.00
#
_symmetry.space_group_name_H-M   'P 1'
#
loop_
_entity.id
_entity.type
_entity.pdbx_description
1 polymer ?
#
loop_
_entity_poly.entity_id
_entity_poly.type
_entity_poly.pdbx_seq_one_letter_code
_entity_poly.pdbx_strand_id
1 'polypeptide(L)'
;MYNSNYPSYNTYDQYTSNHPSYNTYDQYNPNHSSYNTYDQYNEYRVDRDVRLQSLAQSGSHGGEYLDIDGNTGDVVLSSGGSGTNWRLTELQQGFINLQNLGISRFKNYFLGVNPNNGRVKLLNYISNETRWIPHNISQNQIRLENG
;
A
#
# COMPACT_ATOMS: atom_id res chain seq x y z
N MET A 1 50.85 -17.67 -23.68
CA MET A 1 49.48 -17.91 -23.15
C MET A 1 48.54 -17.02 -23.95
N TYR A 2 47.47 -17.61 -24.50
CA TYR A 2 46.28 -16.97 -25.09
C TYR A 2 45.74 -15.84 -24.18
N ASN A 3 45.04 -14.76 -24.56
CA ASN A 3 44.31 -14.34 -25.77
C ASN A 3 44.16 -12.79 -25.74
N SER A 4 43.99 -12.16 -26.90
CA SER A 4 43.75 -10.73 -27.15
C SER A 4 42.33 -10.28 -26.79
N ASN A 5 42.10 -8.99 -26.46
CA ASN A 5 41.18 -8.09 -27.19
C ASN A 5 40.77 -6.80 -26.42
N TYR A 6 41.12 -5.66 -27.07
CA TYR A 6 40.44 -4.36 -27.24
C TYR A 6 39.77 -3.56 -26.09
N PRO A 7 39.87 -2.20 -26.13
CA PRO A 7 39.11 -1.29 -25.26
C PRO A 7 37.72 -1.02 -25.86
N SER A 8 36.66 -0.91 -25.05
CA SER A 8 35.35 -0.48 -25.55
C SER A 8 34.70 0.62 -24.69
N TYR A 9 34.79 1.83 -25.25
CA TYR A 9 33.83 2.93 -25.30
C TYR A 9 32.87 3.26 -24.14
N ASN A 10 32.99 4.53 -23.75
CA ASN A 10 32.00 5.43 -23.16
C ASN A 10 30.66 5.44 -23.93
N THR A 11 29.55 5.57 -23.19
CA THR A 11 28.38 6.33 -23.67
C THR A 11 27.71 7.04 -22.50
N TYR A 12 27.67 8.37 -22.60
CA TYR A 12 26.84 9.26 -21.80
C TYR A 12 25.37 8.82 -21.89
N ASP A 13 24.61 9.02 -20.81
CA ASP A 13 23.44 9.90 -20.90
C ASP A 13 23.04 10.40 -19.50
N GLN A 14 23.18 11.71 -19.34
CA GLN A 14 22.41 12.47 -18.36
C GLN A 14 20.95 12.41 -18.80
N TYR A 15 20.11 11.65 -18.11
CA TYR A 15 18.68 11.93 -18.10
C TYR A 15 18.33 12.59 -16.77
N THR A 16 18.25 13.92 -16.85
CA THR A 16 17.37 14.75 -16.04
C THR A 16 15.97 14.15 -16.08
N SER A 17 15.66 13.21 -15.19
CA SER A 17 14.27 12.86 -14.96
C SER A 17 13.69 13.97 -14.10
N ASN A 18 13.06 14.92 -14.78
CA ASN A 18 12.07 15.81 -14.19
C ASN A 18 11.01 14.93 -13.53
N HIS A 19 11.23 14.48 -12.31
CA HIS A 19 10.15 14.03 -11.46
C HIS A 19 9.30 15.27 -11.22
N PRO A 20 8.05 15.33 -11.69
CA PRO A 20 7.13 16.31 -11.15
C PRO A 20 7.02 15.94 -9.68
N SER A 21 7.47 16.83 -8.81
CA SER A 21 7.12 16.80 -7.40
C SER A 21 5.59 16.95 -7.31
N TYR A 22 4.87 15.83 -7.35
CA TYR A 22 3.45 15.88 -7.06
C TYR A 22 3.27 16.08 -5.56
N ASN A 23 2.44 17.08 -5.27
CA ASN A 23 2.15 17.60 -3.95
C ASN A 23 1.80 16.48 -2.98
N THR A 24 2.25 16.67 -1.74
CA THR A 24 1.68 16.01 -0.57
C THR A 24 0.17 16.25 -0.54
N TYR A 25 -0.61 15.19 -0.28
CA TYR A 25 -2.08 15.16 -0.21
C TYR A 25 -2.87 14.97 -1.53
N ASP A 26 -2.48 14.02 -2.38
CA ASP A 26 -3.43 13.49 -3.36
C ASP A 26 -4.48 12.60 -2.65
N GLN A 27 -5.70 13.14 -2.54
CA GLN A 27 -6.87 12.40 -2.07
C GLN A 27 -7.13 11.20 -2.99
N TYR A 28 -7.37 10.03 -2.39
CA TYR A 28 -7.65 8.79 -3.11
C TYR A 28 -8.93 8.93 -3.95
N ASN A 29 -8.79 9.12 -5.27
CA ASN A 29 -9.88 9.03 -6.23
C ASN A 29 -9.76 7.73 -7.07
N PRO A 30 -10.48 6.67 -6.70
CA PRO A 30 -10.47 5.38 -7.40
C PRO A 30 -11.27 5.36 -8.71
N ASN A 31 -11.92 6.46 -9.12
CA ASN A 31 -12.53 6.56 -10.46
C ASN A 31 -11.49 6.68 -11.58
N HIS A 32 -10.20 6.68 -11.27
CA HIS A 32 -9.16 6.44 -12.27
C HIS A 32 -9.12 4.94 -12.62
N SER A 33 -10.14 4.49 -13.36
CA SER A 33 -10.15 3.18 -13.99
C SER A 33 -9.14 3.16 -15.13
N SER A 34 -7.87 2.87 -14.84
CA SER A 34 -6.95 2.43 -15.89
C SER A 34 -7.21 0.96 -16.22
N TYR A 35 -8.39 0.69 -16.81
CA TYR A 35 -8.51 -0.46 -17.70
C TYR A 35 -7.74 -0.12 -18.98
N ASN A 36 -6.40 -0.14 -18.91
CA ASN A 36 -5.56 -0.05 -20.10
C ASN A 36 -5.06 -1.46 -20.44
N THR A 37 -5.73 -2.07 -21.40
CA THR A 37 -5.58 -3.47 -21.79
C THR A 37 -4.28 -3.78 -22.55
N TYR A 38 -3.22 -2.99 -22.38
CA TYR A 38 -1.94 -3.17 -23.09
C TYR A 38 -0.67 -2.93 -22.26
N ASP A 39 -0.76 -2.47 -21.01
CA ASP A 39 0.42 -2.24 -20.15
C ASP A 39 0.79 -3.51 -19.34
N GLN A 40 0.76 -4.63 -20.03
CA GLN A 40 1.23 -5.93 -19.54
C GLN A 40 2.76 -5.90 -19.52
N TYR A 41 3.34 -6.13 -18.34
CA TYR A 41 4.77 -6.34 -18.05
C TYR A 41 5.61 -5.06 -17.77
N ASN A 42 5.51 -4.59 -16.52
CA ASN A 42 6.42 -3.65 -15.83
C ASN A 42 6.21 -2.15 -16.16
N GLU A 43 5.52 -1.37 -15.29
CA GLU A 43 6.02 -0.04 -14.81
C GLU A 43 5.05 0.84 -14.00
N TYR A 44 3.81 0.45 -13.68
CA TYR A 44 2.93 1.35 -12.89
C TYR A 44 2.18 0.65 -11.76
N ARG A 45 2.90 -0.03 -10.86
CA ARG A 45 2.33 -0.33 -9.54
C ARG A 45 2.23 1.00 -8.80
N VAL A 46 1.02 1.53 -8.66
CA VAL A 46 0.80 2.74 -7.89
C VAL A 46 0.83 2.36 -6.41
N ASP A 47 2.04 2.32 -5.86
CA ASP A 47 2.26 2.22 -4.43
C ASP A 47 1.97 3.60 -3.80
N ARG A 48 0.96 3.66 -2.93
CA ARG A 48 0.59 4.91 -2.24
C ARG A 48 0.77 4.74 -0.75
N ASP A 49 1.50 5.65 -0.13
CA ASP A 49 1.58 5.73 1.31
C ASP A 49 0.32 6.48 1.82
N VAL A 50 -0.48 5.80 2.64
CA VAL A 50 -1.81 6.24 3.10
C VAL A 50 -1.97 6.09 4.60
N ARG A 51 -2.98 6.76 5.15
CA ARG A 51 -3.55 6.49 6.47
C ARG A 51 -5.04 6.26 6.32
N LEU A 52 -5.57 5.25 7.01
CA LEU A 52 -6.98 4.88 6.95
C LEU A 52 -7.68 5.41 8.19
N GLN A 53 -8.52 6.43 8.03
CA GLN A 53 -9.24 7.06 9.13
C GLN A 53 -10.64 6.47 9.30
N SER A 54 -11.00 6.13 10.53
CA SER A 54 -12.34 5.66 10.89
C SER A 54 -13.35 6.82 10.86
N LEU A 55 -14.52 6.54 10.29
CA LEU A 55 -15.65 7.48 10.18
C LEU A 55 -16.75 7.22 11.23
N ALA A 56 -16.45 6.43 12.26
CA ALA A 56 -17.42 6.04 13.28
C ALA A 56 -18.02 7.27 14.01
N GLN A 57 -19.35 7.35 14.09
CA GLN A 57 -20.06 8.50 14.66
C GLN A 57 -20.51 8.29 16.13
N SER A 58 -20.51 7.06 16.65
CA SER A 58 -20.92 6.76 18.03
C SER A 58 -19.87 5.90 18.75
N GLY A 59 -19.36 6.36 19.90
CA GLY A 59 -18.63 5.49 20.86
C GLY A 59 -17.22 5.88 21.34
N SER A 60 -16.37 6.72 20.73
CA SER A 60 -16.14 7.02 19.31
C SER A 60 -14.64 6.86 19.03
N HIS A 61 -14.27 6.00 18.07
CA HIS A 61 -12.94 6.00 17.43
C HIS A 61 -12.98 6.77 16.09
N GLY A 62 -13.95 7.69 15.94
CA GLY A 62 -14.08 8.54 14.77
C GLY A 62 -12.92 9.53 14.70
N GLY A 63 -12.28 9.63 13.54
CA GLY A 63 -11.08 10.45 13.36
C GLY A 63 -9.78 9.74 13.73
N GLU A 64 -9.84 8.58 14.38
CA GLU A 64 -8.66 7.74 14.62
C GLU A 64 -8.28 6.93 13.39
N TYR A 65 -7.04 6.49 13.35
CA TYR A 65 -6.45 5.79 12.22
C TYR A 65 -6.26 4.31 12.53
N LEU A 66 -6.39 3.48 11.51
CA LEU A 66 -5.95 2.09 11.55
C LEU A 66 -4.46 2.06 11.89
N ASP A 67 -4.14 1.52 13.05
CA ASP A 67 -2.80 1.51 13.63
C ASP A 67 -2.39 0.08 13.99
N ILE A 68 -1.08 -0.10 14.12
CA ILE A 68 -0.47 -1.29 14.67
C ILE A 68 0.19 -0.90 15.98
N ASP A 69 -0.22 -1.55 17.08
CA ASP A 69 0.56 -1.49 18.31
C ASP A 69 1.94 -2.08 18.04
N GLY A 70 2.97 -1.22 18.04
CA GLY A 70 4.34 -1.62 17.70
C GLY A 70 4.95 -2.64 18.68
N ASN A 71 4.39 -2.79 19.88
CA ASN A 71 4.81 -3.76 20.88
C ASN A 71 4.11 -5.10 20.66
N THR A 72 2.79 -5.12 20.50
CA THR A 72 2.02 -6.38 20.47
C THR A 72 1.76 -6.91 19.06
N GLY A 73 1.67 -6.02 18.07
CA GLY A 73 1.25 -6.34 16.71
C GLY A 73 -0.26 -6.37 16.54
N ASP A 74 -1.00 -5.96 17.58
CA ASP A 74 -2.45 -5.84 17.50
C ASP A 74 -2.84 -4.71 16.55
N VAL A 75 -3.89 -4.96 15.78
CA VAL A 75 -4.50 -3.96 14.92
C VAL A 75 -5.53 -3.18 15.74
N VAL A 76 -5.31 -1.88 15.88
CA VAL A 76 -6.09 -1.00 16.75
C VAL A 76 -6.51 0.27 16.01
N LEU A 77 -7.36 1.08 16.65
CA LEU A 77 -7.58 2.48 16.25
C LEU A 77 -6.84 3.37 17.24
N SER A 78 -6.12 4.35 16.73
CA SER A 78 -5.37 5.31 17.55
C SER A 78 -5.38 6.72 16.94
N SER A 79 -5.07 7.72 17.76
CA SER A 79 -4.98 9.13 17.31
C SER A 79 -3.78 9.41 16.40
N GLY A 80 -2.83 8.48 16.26
CA GLY A 80 -1.64 8.66 15.44
C GLY A 80 -0.41 7.90 15.95
N GLY A 81 0.55 7.70 15.05
CA GLY A 81 1.78 6.97 15.34
C GLY A 81 2.42 6.46 14.06
N SER A 82 3.62 5.89 14.16
CA SER A 82 4.27 5.33 12.97
C SER A 82 3.50 4.14 12.40
N GLY A 83 2.83 3.34 13.23
CA GLY A 83 2.02 2.20 12.82
C GLY A 83 0.78 2.56 11.99
N THR A 84 0.39 3.83 11.96
CA THR A 84 -0.72 4.34 11.12
C THR A 84 -0.35 4.53 9.65
N ASN A 85 0.94 4.42 9.30
CA ASN A 85 1.42 4.57 7.94
C ASN A 85 1.33 3.23 7.21
N TRP A 86 0.60 3.20 6.10
CA TRP A 86 0.38 2.01 5.29
C TRP A 86 0.79 2.27 3.86
N ARG A 87 1.38 1.29 3.18
CA ARG A 87 1.47 1.28 1.72
C ARG A 87 0.31 0.49 1.16
N LEU A 88 -0.49 1.14 0.34
CA LEU A 88 -1.49 0.51 -0.51
C LEU A 88 -0.84 0.15 -1.84
N THR A 89 -0.85 -1.13 -2.17
CA THR A 89 -0.40 -1.62 -3.48
C THR A 89 -1.57 -2.25 -4.22
N GLU A 90 -1.82 -1.75 -5.42
CA GLU A 90 -2.77 -2.35 -6.35
C GLU A 90 -2.23 -3.68 -6.90
N LEU A 91 -3.08 -4.70 -6.86
CA LEU A 91 -2.83 -6.03 -7.37
C LEU A 91 -3.68 -6.27 -8.63
N GLN A 92 -3.43 -7.38 -9.30
CA GLN A 92 -4.28 -7.80 -10.43
C GLN A 92 -5.73 -7.99 -9.95
N GLN A 93 -6.68 -7.87 -10.89
CA GLN A 93 -8.11 -8.15 -10.65
C GLN A 93 -8.78 -7.22 -9.61
N GLY A 94 -8.24 -6.01 -9.41
CA GLY A 94 -8.85 -4.99 -8.55
C GLY A 94 -8.65 -5.23 -7.05
N PHE A 95 -7.84 -6.20 -6.67
CA PHE A 95 -7.42 -6.37 -5.27
C PHE A 95 -6.38 -5.32 -4.90
N ILE A 96 -6.30 -5.04 -3.60
CA ILE A 96 -5.20 -4.30 -2.99
C ILE A 96 -4.60 -5.11 -1.84
N ASN A 97 -3.40 -4.77 -1.42
CA ASN A 97 -2.91 -5.10 -0.09
C ASN A 97 -2.56 -3.82 0.67
N LEU A 98 -2.44 -3.94 1.99
CA LEU A 98 -2.03 -2.87 2.88
C LEU A 98 -0.82 -3.34 3.67
N GLN A 99 0.34 -2.79 3.37
CA GLN A 99 1.60 -3.11 4.03
C GLN A 99 1.95 -2.05 5.08
N ASN A 100 2.27 -2.46 6.30
CA ASN A 100 2.62 -1.54 7.37
C ASN A 100 3.99 -0.89 7.13
N LEU A 101 4.09 0.42 7.28
CA LEU A 101 5.32 1.19 7.16
C LEU A 101 5.84 1.69 8.52
N GLY A 102 5.17 1.31 9.61
CA GLY A 102 5.51 1.75 10.95
C GLY A 102 6.90 1.31 11.41
N ILE A 103 7.46 2.08 12.34
CA ILE A 103 8.77 1.83 12.91
C ILE A 103 8.59 0.82 14.05
N SER A 104 8.49 -0.46 13.69
CA SER A 104 8.38 -1.58 14.63
C SER A 104 8.89 -2.88 13.99
N ARG A 105 8.89 -3.98 14.75
CA ARG A 105 9.17 -5.32 14.22
C ARG A 105 8.12 -5.81 13.21
N PHE A 106 6.98 -5.12 13.11
CA PHE A 106 5.89 -5.43 12.19
C PHE A 106 5.95 -4.59 10.90
N LYS A 107 7.01 -3.81 10.71
CA LYS A 107 7.27 -3.14 9.44
C LYS A 107 7.26 -4.15 8.30
N ASN A 108 6.64 -3.81 7.19
CA ASN A 108 6.44 -4.62 5.99
C ASN A 108 5.45 -5.79 6.14
N TYR A 109 4.77 -5.93 7.28
CA TYR A 109 3.70 -6.91 7.44
C TYR A 109 2.41 -6.40 6.78
N PHE A 110 1.59 -7.31 6.31
CA PHE A 110 0.37 -7.04 5.57
C PHE A 110 -0.86 -7.19 6.46
N LEU A 111 -1.80 -6.26 6.33
CA LEU A 111 -3.11 -6.35 6.95
C LEU A 111 -3.89 -7.51 6.33
N GLY A 112 -4.40 -8.39 7.17
CA GLY A 112 -5.25 -9.47 6.72
C GLY A 112 -6.33 -9.87 7.71
N VAL A 113 -7.13 -10.87 7.33
CA VAL A 113 -8.22 -11.41 8.13
C VAL A 113 -7.96 -12.87 8.44
N ASN A 114 -8.18 -13.27 9.68
CA ASN A 114 -8.16 -14.68 10.05
C ASN A 114 -9.44 -15.37 9.49
N PRO A 115 -9.31 -16.35 8.58
CA PRO A 115 -10.46 -16.97 7.93
C PRO A 115 -11.34 -17.77 8.91
N ASN A 116 -10.83 -18.15 10.08
CA ASN A 116 -11.56 -18.97 11.04
C ASN A 116 -12.47 -18.16 11.96
N ASN A 117 -12.19 -16.87 12.18
CA ASN A 117 -12.92 -16.06 13.15
C ASN A 117 -13.18 -14.60 12.74
N GLY A 118 -12.79 -14.21 11.53
CA GLY A 118 -13.01 -12.87 10.99
C GLY A 118 -12.19 -11.77 11.68
N ARG A 119 -11.28 -12.10 12.61
CA ARG A 119 -10.45 -11.09 13.28
C ARG A 119 -9.36 -10.58 12.35
N VAL A 120 -9.14 -9.28 12.38
CA VAL A 120 -8.03 -8.64 11.68
C VAL A 120 -6.71 -9.03 12.33
N LYS A 121 -5.67 -9.25 11.52
CA LYS A 121 -4.32 -9.64 11.95
C LYS A 121 -3.26 -9.09 10.99
N LEU A 122 -2.00 -9.29 11.35
CA LEU A 122 -0.85 -9.04 10.48
C LEU A 122 -0.20 -10.33 10.01
N LEU A 123 0.26 -10.34 8.75
CA LEU A 123 1.02 -11.44 8.15
C LEU A 123 2.32 -10.92 7.53
N ASN A 124 3.42 -11.66 7.65
CA ASN A 124 4.70 -11.31 7.04
C ASN A 124 4.83 -11.81 5.58
N TYR A 125 3.74 -12.24 4.96
CA TYR A 125 3.67 -12.68 3.58
C TYR A 125 2.32 -12.29 2.96
N ILE A 126 2.29 -12.22 1.63
CA ILE A 126 1.06 -11.99 0.88
C ILE A 126 0.33 -13.32 0.71
N SER A 127 -0.95 -13.34 1.03
CA SER A 127 -1.88 -14.46 0.81
C SER A 127 -3.28 -13.92 0.49
N ASN A 128 -4.24 -14.80 0.23
CA ASN A 128 -5.64 -14.39 0.04
C ASN A 128 -6.19 -13.64 1.27
N GLU A 129 -5.72 -14.00 2.47
CA GLU A 129 -6.10 -13.33 3.72
C GLU A 129 -5.67 -11.86 3.77
N THR A 130 -4.71 -11.45 2.93
CA THR A 130 -4.17 -10.07 2.86
C THR A 130 -4.71 -9.27 1.67
N ARG A 131 -5.62 -9.84 0.88
CA ARG A 131 -6.21 -9.20 -0.29
C ARG A 131 -7.51 -8.53 0.09
N TRP A 132 -7.65 -7.28 -0.33
CA TRP A 132 -8.81 -6.47 -0.04
C TRP A 132 -9.43 -5.98 -1.35
N ILE A 133 -10.75 -5.93 -1.39
CA ILE A 133 -11.53 -5.31 -2.44
C ILE A 133 -11.98 -3.94 -1.90
N PRO A 134 -11.48 -2.83 -2.47
CA PRO A 134 -11.96 -1.51 -2.10
C PRO A 134 -13.31 -1.23 -2.79
N HIS A 135 -14.32 -0.89 -1.99
CA HIS A 135 -15.62 -0.41 -2.47
C HIS A 135 -15.76 1.08 -2.20
N ASN A 136 -16.06 1.83 -3.25
CA ASN A 136 -16.32 3.26 -3.12
C ASN A 136 -17.70 3.49 -2.54
N ILE A 137 -17.74 4.18 -1.41
CA ILE A 137 -18.99 4.60 -0.77
C ILE A 137 -19.32 6.04 -1.16
N SER A 138 -18.30 6.90 -1.20
CA SER A 138 -18.37 8.28 -1.69
C SER A 138 -16.98 8.79 -2.07
N GLN A 139 -16.87 10.05 -2.51
CA GLN A 139 -15.64 10.65 -3.07
C GLN A 139 -14.40 10.51 -2.16
N ASN A 140 -14.56 10.34 -0.85
CA ASN A 140 -13.46 10.19 0.11
C ASN A 140 -13.69 9.06 1.12
N GLN A 141 -14.53 8.07 0.77
CA GLN A 141 -14.90 6.99 1.69
C GLN A 141 -14.85 5.66 0.98
N ILE A 142 -14.11 4.74 1.59
CA ILE A 142 -13.99 3.37 1.11
C ILE A 142 -14.46 2.40 2.18
N ARG A 143 -15.03 1.28 1.74
CA ARG A 143 -15.19 0.07 2.54
C ARG A 143 -14.20 -0.95 2.00
N LEU A 144 -13.39 -1.52 2.88
CA LEU A 144 -12.50 -2.63 2.54
C LEU A 144 -13.17 -3.94 2.88
N GLU A 145 -13.20 -4.86 1.93
CA GLU A 145 -13.73 -6.21 2.08
C GLU A 145 -12.62 -7.21 1.81
N ASN A 146 -12.40 -8.20 2.69
CA ASN A 146 -11.43 -9.26 2.40
C ASN A 146 -12.02 -10.18 1.31
N GLY A 147 -11.24 -10.44 0.26
CA GLY A 147 -11.69 -11.20 -0.92
C GLY A 147 -11.08 -12.58 -1.06
#